data_AF-A0A7S4NX28-F1
#
_entry.id   AF-A0A7S4NX28-F1
#
_cell.length_a   1.000
_cell.length_b   1.000
_cell.length_c   1.000
_cell.angle_alpha   90.00
_cell.angle_beta   90.00
_cell.angle_gamma   90.00
#
_symmetry.space_group_name_H-M   'P 1'
#
loop_
_entity.id
_entity.type
_entity.pdbx_description
1 polymer ?
#
loop_
_entity_poly.entity_id
_entity_poly.type
_entity_poly.pdbx_seq_one_letter_code
_entity_poly.pdbx_strand_id
1 'polypeptide(L)'
;EGPREVRWVRYEGEDTQHRPGWARLKGFDRAIEKLCRSYRGEVWRLLDVVRQCIVFESIEDISRCFQGICEDEELVILRVKNRFDPQFTSQQSGAYRDLCLNVRLDNEETRRLGVNLHVCELQLSLKDYKA
;
A
#
# COMPACT_ATOMS: atom_id res chain seq x y z
N GLU A 1 15.96 -8.99 -23.51
CA GLU A 1 14.49 -8.93 -23.43
C GLU A 1 14.12 -7.68 -22.66
N GLY A 2 13.41 -6.73 -23.27
CA GLY A 2 13.11 -5.44 -22.66
C GLY A 2 12.04 -5.55 -21.56
N PRO A 3 11.93 -4.55 -20.66
CA PRO A 3 10.89 -4.56 -19.64
C PRO A 3 9.51 -4.49 -20.29
N ARG A 4 8.64 -5.44 -19.91
CA ARG A 4 7.23 -5.45 -20.32
C ARG A 4 6.57 -4.21 -19.73
N GLU A 5 6.19 -3.27 -20.59
CA GLU A 5 5.45 -2.06 -20.21
C GLU A 5 4.21 -2.42 -19.40
N VAL A 6 4.11 -1.88 -18.19
CA VAL A 6 2.91 -1.99 -17.36
C VAL A 6 1.90 -0.99 -17.90
N ARG A 7 0.88 -1.48 -18.61
CA ARG A 7 -0.20 -0.65 -19.13
C ARG A 7 -1.29 -0.49 -18.07
N TRP A 8 -1.53 0.73 -17.63
CA TRP A 8 -2.69 1.08 -16.81
C TRP A 8 -3.98 0.82 -17.59
N VAL A 9 -4.93 0.12 -16.96
CA VAL A 9 -6.25 -0.12 -17.52
C VAL A 9 -7.28 0.48 -16.57
N ARG A 10 -8.11 1.40 -17.07
CA ARG A 10 -9.22 2.00 -16.32
C ARG A 10 -10.22 0.88 -16.00
N TYR A 11 -10.55 0.71 -14.72
CA TYR A 11 -11.54 -0.26 -14.28
C TYR A 11 -12.92 0.37 -14.31
N GLU A 12 -13.76 -0.07 -15.26
CA GLU A 12 -15.18 0.24 -15.32
C GLU A 12 -15.91 -0.95 -14.69
N GLY A 13 -16.35 -0.78 -13.44
CA GLY A 13 -16.82 -1.88 -12.61
C GLY A 13 -18.26 -2.28 -12.89
N GLU A 14 -18.48 -3.58 -13.06
CA GLU A 14 -19.79 -4.22 -12.81
C GLU A 14 -19.72 -5.55 -12.04
N ASP A 15 -18.55 -5.99 -11.57
CA ASP A 15 -18.47 -7.29 -10.90
C ASP A 15 -17.57 -7.28 -9.67
N THR A 16 -18.19 -7.34 -8.49
CA THR A 16 -17.53 -7.55 -7.18
C THR A 16 -17.10 -9.01 -6.97
N GLN A 17 -16.91 -9.79 -8.05
CA GLN A 17 -16.35 -11.12 -7.96
C GLN A 17 -14.85 -11.05 -7.65
N HIS A 18 -14.57 -11.50 -6.43
CA HIS A 18 -13.27 -11.79 -5.82
C HIS A 18 -12.16 -12.09 -6.84
N ARG A 19 -11.31 -11.10 -7.14
CA ARG A 19 -10.03 -11.37 -7.82
C ARG A 19 -8.98 -11.71 -6.76
N PRO A 20 -8.32 -12.88 -6.80
CA PRO A 20 -7.41 -13.38 -5.76
C PRO A 20 -6.13 -12.54 -5.51
N GLY A 21 -6.03 -11.32 -6.04
CA GLY A 21 -4.89 -10.40 -5.84
C GLY A 21 -5.24 -9.06 -5.19
N TRP A 22 -6.51 -8.63 -5.13
CA TRP A 22 -6.87 -7.33 -4.58
C TRP A 22 -7.32 -7.43 -3.13
N ALA A 23 -6.73 -6.61 -2.27
CA ALA A 23 -7.09 -6.57 -0.87
C ALA A 23 -8.48 -5.95 -0.69
N ARG A 24 -9.27 -6.55 0.20
CA ARG A 24 -10.55 -5.98 0.64
C ARG A 24 -10.28 -4.74 1.50
N LEU A 25 -11.24 -3.81 1.49
CA LEU A 25 -11.29 -2.73 2.47
C LEU A 25 -11.18 -3.28 3.89
N LYS A 26 -10.57 -2.50 4.77
CA LYS A 26 -10.50 -2.85 6.18
C LYS A 26 -11.90 -3.01 6.75
N GLY A 27 -12.19 -4.19 7.29
CA GLY A 27 -13.47 -4.45 7.93
C GLY A 27 -13.70 -3.54 9.14
N PHE A 28 -14.97 -3.20 9.39
CA PHE A 28 -15.40 -2.27 10.43
C PHE A 28 -14.82 -2.63 11.81
N ASP A 29 -15.00 -3.88 12.26
CA ASP A 29 -14.52 -4.30 13.59
C ASP A 29 -12.99 -4.17 13.73
N ARG A 30 -12.24 -4.48 12.67
CA ARG A 30 -10.78 -4.33 12.63
C ARG A 30 -10.34 -2.87 12.58
N ALA A 31 -11.15 -1.99 11.99
CA ALA A 31 -10.92 -0.55 12.02
C ALA A 31 -11.10 -0.01 13.44
N ILE A 32 -12.21 -0.34 14.09
CA ILE A 32 -12.50 0.06 15.48
C ILE A 32 -11.43 -0.49 16.44
N GLU A 33 -11.07 -1.77 16.32
CA GLU A 33 -10.03 -2.36 17.15
C GLU A 33 -8.69 -1.61 17.00
N LYS A 34 -8.27 -1.30 15.76
CA LYS A 34 -7.02 -0.59 15.50
C LYS A 34 -7.07 0.83 16.06
N LEU A 35 -8.19 1.53 15.92
CA LEU A 35 -8.40 2.86 16.48
C LEU A 35 -8.25 2.86 18.00
N CYS A 36 -8.94 1.95 18.68
CA CYS A 36 -8.89 1.84 20.13
C CYS A 36 -7.49 1.45 20.63
N ARG A 37 -6.84 0.47 20.00
CA ARG A 37 -5.54 -0.06 20.45
C ARG A 37 -4.34 0.82 20.12
N SER A 38 -4.34 1.45 18.95
CA SER A 38 -3.14 2.09 18.39
C SER A 38 -3.24 3.61 18.25
N TYR A 39 -4.47 4.14 18.14
CA TYR A 39 -4.69 5.54 17.79
C TYR A 39 -5.55 6.31 18.80
N ARG A 40 -5.85 5.72 19.97
CA ARG A 40 -6.65 6.37 21.04
C ARG A 40 -8.00 6.92 20.53
N GLY A 41 -8.60 6.26 19.54
CA GLY A 41 -9.86 6.69 18.91
C GLY A 41 -9.75 7.81 17.88
N GLU A 42 -8.55 8.33 17.59
CA GLU A 42 -8.33 9.39 16.61
C GLU A 42 -8.51 8.87 15.17
N VAL A 43 -9.72 9.06 14.62
CA VAL A 43 -10.14 8.49 13.33
C VAL A 43 -9.25 8.90 12.15
N TRP A 44 -8.74 10.13 12.15
CA TRP A 44 -7.88 10.66 11.08
C TRP A 44 -6.51 9.99 10.99
N ARG A 45 -6.14 9.14 11.96
CA ARG A 45 -4.89 8.36 11.95
C ARG A 45 -5.04 6.96 11.36
N LEU A 46 -6.28 6.55 11.04
CA LEU A 46 -6.55 5.29 10.38
C LEU A 46 -6.37 5.42 8.86
N LEU A 47 -5.14 5.19 8.40
CA LEU A 47 -4.73 5.42 7.01
C LEU A 47 -4.72 4.16 6.15
N ASP A 48 -5.17 3.02 6.68
CA ASP A 48 -5.17 1.71 6.01
C ASP A 48 -6.59 1.15 5.79
N VAL A 49 -7.58 2.03 5.61
CA VAL A 49 -8.93 1.62 5.23
C VAL A 49 -8.91 1.03 3.81
N VAL A 50 -8.37 1.80 2.87
CA VAL A 50 -7.96 1.31 1.55
C VAL A 50 -6.50 0.90 1.65
N ARG A 51 -6.21 -0.34 1.26
CA ARG A 51 -4.87 -0.91 1.39
C ARG A 51 -4.62 -1.97 0.34
N GLN A 52 -3.37 -2.18 -0.02
CA GLN A 52 -2.93 -3.25 -0.90
C GLN A 52 -1.56 -3.78 -0.45
N CYS A 53 -1.32 -5.07 -0.67
CA CYS A 53 -0.01 -5.67 -0.52
C CYS A 53 0.40 -6.29 -1.86
N ILE A 54 1.60 -5.97 -2.34
CA ILE A 54 2.21 -6.59 -3.51
C ILE A 54 3.34 -7.46 -3.00
N VAL A 55 3.29 -8.74 -3.35
CA VAL A 55 4.25 -9.75 -2.90
C VAL A 55 5.28 -9.98 -4.01
N PHE A 56 6.56 -9.90 -3.66
CA PHE A 56 7.69 -10.04 -4.55
C PHE A 56 8.56 -11.24 -4.16
N GLU A 57 9.30 -11.77 -5.13
CA GLU A 57 10.25 -12.86 -4.90
C GLU A 57 11.64 -12.34 -4.48
N SER A 58 11.99 -11.08 -4.81
CA SER A 58 13.31 -10.50 -4.52
C SER A 58 13.28 -9.01 -4.10
N ILE A 59 14.31 -8.56 -3.38
CA ILE A 59 14.47 -7.15 -2.95
C ILE A 59 14.69 -6.24 -4.16
N GLU A 60 15.35 -6.76 -5.19
CA GLU A 60 15.59 -6.08 -6.45
C GLU A 60 14.28 -5.74 -7.15
N ASP A 61 13.29 -6.65 -7.12
CA ASP A 61 11.97 -6.40 -7.70
C ASP A 61 11.21 -5.32 -6.91
N ILE A 62 11.31 -5.36 -5.57
CA ILE A 62 10.75 -4.31 -4.70
C ILE A 62 11.36 -2.96 -5.05
N SER A 63 12.68 -2.91 -5.22
CA SER A 63 13.40 -1.68 -5.54
C SER A 63 12.97 -1.11 -6.90
N ARG A 64 12.83 -1.96 -7.92
CA ARG A 64 12.33 -1.53 -9.24
C ARG A 64 10.88 -1.06 -9.19
N CYS A 65 10.01 -1.76 -8.46
CA CYS A 65 8.63 -1.31 -8.28
C CYS A 65 8.57 0.03 -7.55
N PHE A 66 9.37 0.21 -6.49
CA PHE A 66 9.43 1.46 -5.74
C PHE A 66 9.94 2.62 -6.59
N GLN A 67 10.95 2.40 -7.46
CA GLN A 67 11.40 3.40 -8.44
C GLN A 67 10.26 3.82 -9.37
N GLY A 68 9.52 2.86 -9.93
CA GLY A 68 8.36 3.15 -10.77
C GLY A 68 7.27 3.94 -10.03
N ILE A 69 7.04 3.67 -8.75
CA ILE A 69 6.10 4.47 -7.92
C ILE A 69 6.63 5.90 -7.72
N CYS A 70 7.94 6.10 -7.55
CA CYS A 70 8.54 7.42 -7.40
C CYS A 70 8.48 8.25 -8.70
N GLU A 71 8.49 7.60 -9.86
CA GLU A 71 8.42 8.23 -11.19
C GLU A 71 6.98 8.51 -11.64
N ASP A 72 5.97 7.92 -10.98
CA ASP A 72 4.56 8.09 -11.31
C ASP A 72 3.99 9.37 -10.66
N GLU A 73 3.73 10.38 -11.49
CA GLU A 73 3.20 11.68 -11.05
C GLU A 73 1.77 11.61 -10.47
N GLU A 74 1.00 10.56 -10.78
CA GLU A 74 -0.33 10.37 -10.23
C GLU A 74 -0.29 9.77 -8.81
N LEU A 75 0.83 9.15 -8.41
CA LEU A 75 1.03 8.54 -7.09
C LEU A 75 1.85 9.44 -6.17
N VAL A 76 1.16 10.16 -5.30
CA VAL A 76 1.83 11.03 -4.34
C VAL A 76 2.18 10.25 -3.07
N ILE A 77 3.48 10.04 -2.86
CA ILE A 77 4.01 9.40 -1.65
C ILE A 77 3.98 10.39 -0.48
N LEU A 78 3.26 10.03 0.58
CA LEU A 78 3.13 10.83 1.81
C LEU A 78 4.09 10.36 2.91
N ARG A 79 4.37 9.06 2.94
CA ARG A 79 5.27 8.45 3.93
C ARG A 79 5.87 7.16 3.40
N VAL A 80 7.15 6.95 3.72
CA VAL A 80 7.85 5.68 3.52
C VAL A 80 8.26 5.12 4.88
N LYS A 81 7.98 3.84 5.12
CA LYS A 81 8.45 3.08 6.27
C LYS A 81 9.19 1.85 5.77
N ASN A 82 10.52 1.95 5.71
CA ASN A 82 11.41 0.85 5.34
C ASN A 82 11.64 -0.08 6.53
N ARG A 83 11.06 -1.28 6.51
CA ARG A 83 11.27 -2.29 7.56
C ARG A 83 12.29 -3.36 7.16
N PHE A 84 12.88 -3.24 5.97
CA PHE A 84 14.05 -4.02 5.54
C PHE A 84 15.36 -3.46 6.10
N ASP A 85 15.37 -2.19 6.54
CA ASP A 85 16.54 -1.58 7.17
C ASP A 85 16.98 -2.42 8.39
N PRO A 86 18.23 -2.91 8.44
CA PRO A 86 18.75 -3.68 9.56
C PRO A 86 18.67 -2.95 10.91
N GLN A 87 18.70 -1.61 10.88
CA GLN A 87 18.57 -0.77 12.08
C GLN A 87 17.11 -0.61 12.52
N PHE A 88 16.14 -1.01 11.70
CA PHE A 88 14.73 -0.98 12.05
C PHE A 88 14.44 -2.03 13.14
N THR A 89 14.23 -1.56 14.37
CA THR A 89 13.90 -2.41 15.51
C THR A 89 12.51 -3.04 15.31
N SER A 90 12.50 -4.31 14.90
CA SER A 90 11.29 -5.05 14.51
C SER A 90 10.40 -5.48 15.68
N GLN A 91 10.80 -5.20 16.92
CA GLN A 91 10.02 -5.54 18.13
C GLN A 91 8.61 -4.94 18.12
N GLN A 92 8.43 -3.76 17.52
CA GLN A 92 7.12 -3.11 17.40
C GLN A 92 6.32 -3.54 16.18
N SER A 93 6.97 -4.14 15.17
CA SER A 93 6.33 -4.57 13.93
C SER A 93 6.13 -6.07 13.85
N GLY A 94 6.27 -6.82 14.95
CA GLY A 94 6.07 -8.27 14.95
C GLY A 94 6.94 -9.02 13.95
N ALA A 95 8.18 -8.54 13.70
CA ALA A 95 9.11 -9.08 12.72
C ALA A 95 8.73 -8.94 11.23
N TYR A 96 7.68 -8.17 10.88
CA TYR A 96 7.38 -7.89 9.46
C TYR A 96 8.54 -7.17 8.75
N ARG A 97 8.87 -7.66 7.55
CA ARG A 97 9.87 -7.13 6.62
C ARG A 97 9.19 -6.73 5.33
N ASP A 98 8.85 -5.45 5.23
CA ASP A 98 8.16 -4.84 4.10
C ASP A 98 8.64 -3.39 3.89
N LEU A 99 8.38 -2.86 2.69
CA LEU A 99 8.40 -1.43 2.44
C LEU A 99 6.94 -0.94 2.48
N CYS A 100 6.59 -0.23 3.54
CA CYS A 100 5.22 0.23 3.77
C CYS A 100 5.10 1.71 3.42
N LEU A 101 4.22 2.02 2.48
CA LEU A 101 4.00 3.34 1.92
C LEU A 101 2.61 3.84 2.28
N ASN A 102 2.51 5.12 2.63
CA ASN A 102 1.24 5.83 2.55
C ASN A 102 1.27 6.67 1.28
N VAL A 103 0.28 6.46 0.41
CA VAL A 103 0.17 7.14 -0.89
C VAL A 103 -1.23 7.71 -1.06
N ARG A 104 -1.38 8.67 -1.97
CA ARG A 104 -2.69 9.09 -2.49
C ARG A 104 -2.63 9.15 -4.01
N LEU A 105 -3.72 8.81 -4.69
CA LEU A 105 -3.83 8.99 -6.14
C LEU A 105 -4.35 10.40 -6.44
N ASP A 106 -3.59 11.17 -7.20
CA ASP A 106 -3.91 12.55 -7.56
C ASP A 106 -3.98 12.74 -9.07
N ASN A 107 -4.99 12.12 -9.68
CA ASN A 107 -5.28 12.22 -11.11
C ASN A 107 -6.63 12.87 -11.37
N GLU A 108 -6.97 13.05 -12.65
CA GLU A 108 -8.22 13.70 -13.04
C GLU A 108 -9.46 13.02 -12.43
N GLU A 109 -9.47 11.69 -12.40
CA GLU A 109 -10.60 10.92 -11.90
C GLU A 109 -10.78 11.07 -10.38
N THR A 110 -9.69 10.95 -9.61
CA THR A 110 -9.78 11.11 -8.15
C THR A 110 -10.11 12.53 -7.75
N ARG A 111 -9.69 13.54 -8.54
CA ARG A 111 -10.10 14.94 -8.36
C ARG A 111 -11.57 15.14 -8.68
N ARG A 112 -12.07 14.58 -9.79
CA ARG A 112 -13.48 14.63 -10.20
C ARG A 112 -14.40 14.03 -9.13
N LEU A 113 -13.97 12.95 -8.50
CA LEU A 113 -14.70 12.28 -7.42
C LEU A 113 -14.50 12.94 -6.04
N GLY A 114 -13.59 13.91 -5.90
CA GLY A 114 -13.29 14.58 -4.63
C GLY A 114 -12.55 13.70 -3.60
N VAL A 115 -11.85 12.66 -4.07
CA VAL A 115 -11.16 11.68 -3.20
C VAL A 115 -9.64 11.68 -3.38
N ASN A 116 -9.07 12.63 -4.13
CA ASN A 116 -7.63 12.72 -4.39
C ASN A 116 -6.75 12.99 -3.14
N LEU A 117 -7.38 13.28 -1.99
CA LEU A 117 -6.72 13.40 -0.69
C LEU A 117 -6.84 12.14 0.18
N HIS A 118 -7.56 11.10 -0.28
CA HIS A 118 -7.67 9.85 0.46
C HIS A 118 -6.33 9.13 0.50
N VAL A 119 -5.91 8.73 1.70
CA VAL A 119 -4.65 8.01 1.91
C VAL A 119 -4.90 6.52 1.83
N CYS A 120 -4.09 5.85 1.03
CA CYS A 120 -4.04 4.40 0.90
C CYS A 120 -2.73 3.87 1.49
N GLU A 121 -2.77 2.69 2.11
CA GLU A 121 -1.57 1.97 2.53
C GLU A 121 -1.15 0.96 1.45
N LEU A 122 0.07 1.08 0.93
CA LEU A 122 0.66 0.11 0.00
C LEU A 122 1.85 -0.58 0.66
N GLN A 123 1.82 -1.89 0.74
CA GLN A 123 2.91 -2.71 1.26
C GLN A 123 3.61 -3.45 0.12
N LEU A 124 4.93 -3.34 0.02
CA LEU A 124 5.76 -4.16 -0.85
C LEU A 124 6.48 -5.18 0.03
N SER A 125 6.04 -6.44 -0.03
CA SER A 125 6.54 -7.51 0.85
C SER A 125 7.26 -8.58 0.07
N LEU A 126 8.20 -9.28 0.71
CA LEU A 126 8.78 -10.50 0.15
C LEU A 126 7.92 -11.71 0.50
N LYS A 127 7.80 -12.65 -0.46
CA LYS A 127 7.08 -13.91 -0.28
C LYS A 127 7.71 -14.76 0.83
N ASP A 128 9.02 -14.92 0.77
CA ASP A 128 9.83 -15.62 1.76
C ASP A 128 11.03 -14.74 2.13
N TYR A 129 10.97 -14.07 3.27
CA TYR A 129 12.16 -13.42 3.82
C TYR A 129 12.94 -14.45 4.64
N LYS A 130 13.94 -15.09 4.02
CA LYS A 130 14.98 -15.81 4.76
C LYS A 130 16.00 -14.78 5.25
N ALA A 131 15.98 -14.51 6.56
CA ALA A 131 16.99 -13.70 7.23
C ALA A 131 18.36 -14.38 7.19
#